data_AF-A0AAD7UDF2-F1
#
_entry.id   AF-A0AAD7UDF2-F1
#
_cell.length_a   1.000
_cell.length_b   1.000
_cell.length_c   1.000
_cell.angle_alpha   90.00
_cell.angle_beta   90.00
_cell.angle_gamma   90.00
#
_symmetry.space_group_name_H-M   'P 1'
#
loop_
_entity.id
_entity.type
_entity.pdbx_description
1 polymer ?
#
loop_
_entity_poly.entity_id
_entity_poly.type
_entity_poly.pdbx_seq_one_letter_code
_entity_poly.pdbx_strand_id
1 'polypeptide(L)'
;MSGDSALAAGASTGSLDLDGEDCGFCLFMRAGPCGADFRSWEACVKAYQNEDFARKCMGATSKLTKCMQQNKDYYDLPGLNTDTANPTEKQHESGRRR
;
A
#
# COMPACT_ATOMS: atom_id res chain seq x y z
N MET A 1 6.70 40.36 13.99
CA MET A 1 6.20 39.77 12.74
C MET A 1 7.09 38.58 12.43
N SER A 2 6.47 37.40 12.40
CA SER A 2 6.99 36.05 12.18
C SER A 2 7.96 36.00 10.98
N GLY A 3 9.06 35.24 10.93
CA GLY A 3 9.34 33.94 11.52
C GLY A 3 9.46 32.93 10.37
N ASP A 4 10.55 33.01 9.60
CA ASP A 4 10.86 32.08 8.50
C ASP A 4 11.30 30.72 9.06
N SER A 5 10.30 29.91 9.41
CA SER A 5 10.47 28.51 9.75
C SER A 5 10.62 27.69 8.48
N ALA A 6 11.79 27.07 8.37
CA ALA A 6 12.17 26.08 7.37
C ALA A 6 11.03 25.08 7.07
N LEU A 7 10.55 25.08 5.83
CA LEU A 7 9.78 23.98 5.26
C LEU A 7 10.74 22.87 4.84
N ALA A 8 11.05 21.99 5.78
CA ALA A 8 11.54 20.65 5.49
C ALA A 8 10.44 19.67 5.92
N ALA A 9 9.72 19.10 4.95
CA ALA A 9 8.92 17.90 5.16
C ALA A 9 8.63 17.20 3.83
N GLY A 10 9.25 16.03 3.64
CA GLY A 10 8.67 14.96 2.85
C GLY A 10 9.04 14.88 1.38
N ALA A 11 10.31 15.07 1.03
CA ALA A 11 10.81 14.46 -0.20
C ALA A 11 10.85 12.94 0.03
N SER A 12 9.83 12.23 -0.44
CA SER A 12 9.90 10.78 -0.66
C SER A 12 10.89 10.54 -1.80
N THR A 13 12.18 10.68 -1.51
CA THR A 13 13.25 10.23 -2.42
C THR A 13 13.31 8.72 -2.36
N GLY A 14 12.35 8.08 -3.02
CA GLY A 14 12.56 6.77 -3.62
C GLY A 14 13.24 6.95 -4.97
N SER A 15 14.45 7.50 -4.98
CA SER A 15 15.31 7.54 -6.16
C SER A 15 16.69 7.12 -5.73
N LEU A 16 16.87 5.80 -5.69
CA LEU A 16 18.15 5.18 -6.02
C LEU A 16 17.87 4.45 -7.34
N ASP A 17 18.40 5.03 -8.41
CA ASP A 17 18.59 4.37 -9.69
C ASP A 17 19.52 3.16 -9.43
N LEU A 18 18.92 2.02 -9.10
CA LEU A 18 19.52 0.70 -9.20
C LEU A 18 18.92 0.10 -10.46
N ASP A 19 19.72 0.05 -11.52
CA ASP A 19 19.43 -0.66 -12.76
C ASP A 19 18.70 -1.98 -12.51
N GLY A 20 17.37 -1.99 -12.70
CA GLY A 20 16.58 -3.20 -12.91
C GLY A 20 16.33 -4.13 -11.72
N GLU A 21 16.60 -3.75 -10.47
CA GLU A 21 16.17 -4.56 -9.32
C GLU A 21 14.64 -4.43 -9.15
N ASP A 22 13.94 -5.36 -9.77
CA ASP A 22 12.49 -5.47 -9.72
C ASP A 22 12.06 -5.62 -8.24
N CYS A 23 11.24 -4.68 -7.75
CA CYS A 23 10.75 -4.68 -6.38
C CYS A 23 10.17 -6.06 -6.03
N GLY A 24 10.54 -6.63 -4.87
CA GLY A 24 10.10 -7.97 -4.48
C GLY A 24 8.57 -8.16 -4.50
N PHE A 25 7.83 -7.10 -4.16
CA PHE A 25 6.37 -7.09 -4.31
C PHE A 25 5.93 -7.09 -5.78
N CYS A 26 6.58 -6.29 -6.64
CA CYS A 26 6.29 -6.27 -8.08
C CYS A 26 6.54 -7.64 -8.72
N LEU A 27 7.62 -8.32 -8.34
CA LEU A 27 7.91 -9.69 -8.77
C LEU A 27 6.81 -10.67 -8.36
N PHE A 28 6.44 -10.66 -7.07
CA PHE A 28 5.39 -11.51 -6.53
C PHE A 28 4.04 -11.29 -7.25
N MET A 29 3.67 -10.02 -7.46
CA MET A 29 2.44 -9.65 -8.15
C MET A 29 2.42 -10.08 -9.62
N ARG A 30 3.54 -9.87 -10.33
CA ARG A 30 3.67 -10.23 -11.76
C ARG A 30 3.70 -11.75 -12.00
N ALA A 31 4.23 -12.52 -11.05
CA ALA A 31 4.29 -13.98 -11.10
C ALA A 31 2.95 -14.65 -10.73
N GLY A 32 2.08 -13.94 -10.00
CA GLY A 32 0.78 -14.45 -9.58
C GLY A 32 -0.29 -14.50 -10.67
N PRO A 33 -1.47 -15.08 -10.36
CA PRO A 33 -2.58 -15.23 -11.32
C PRO A 33 -3.11 -13.89 -11.83
N CYS A 34 -2.93 -12.80 -11.07
CA CYS A 34 -3.34 -11.44 -11.47
C CYS A 34 -2.21 -10.62 -12.11
N GLY A 35 -1.12 -11.26 -12.55
CA GLY A 35 0.04 -10.54 -13.10
C GLY A 35 -0.28 -9.69 -14.34
N ALA A 36 -1.26 -10.10 -15.15
CA ALA A 36 -1.72 -9.31 -16.30
C ALA A 36 -2.43 -8.02 -15.88
N ASP A 37 -3.35 -8.10 -14.91
CA ASP A 37 -4.03 -6.92 -14.35
C ASP A 37 -3.03 -6.00 -13.64
N PHE A 38 -2.05 -6.58 -12.94
CA PHE A 38 -1.00 -5.81 -12.27
C PHE A 38 -0.16 -5.01 -13.27
N ARG A 39 0.32 -5.64 -14.35
CA ARG A 39 1.05 -4.92 -15.41
C ARG A 39 0.22 -3.82 -16.06
N SER A 40 -1.08 -4.04 -16.25
CA SER A 40 -1.98 -2.99 -16.76
C SER A 40 -2.12 -1.82 -15.77
N TRP A 41 -2.16 -2.09 -14.48
CA TRP A 41 -2.18 -1.07 -13.45
C TRP A 41 -0.84 -0.32 -13.38
N GLU A 42 0.30 -1.01 -13.41
CA GLU A 42 1.63 -0.40 -13.44
C GLU A 42 1.80 0.53 -14.65
N ALA A 43 1.36 0.10 -15.83
CA ALA A 43 1.39 0.93 -17.04
C ALA A 43 0.54 2.21 -16.87
N CYS A 44 -0.62 2.10 -16.21
CA CYS A 44 -1.46 3.26 -15.91
C CYS A 44 -0.76 4.20 -14.91
N VAL A 45 -0.24 3.68 -13.80
CA VAL A 45 0.47 4.49 -12.79
C VAL A 45 1.66 5.21 -13.41
N LYS A 46 2.45 4.51 -14.24
CA LYS A 46 3.59 5.10 -14.96
C LYS A 46 3.15 6.24 -15.89
N ALA A 47 2.03 6.10 -16.58
CA ALA A 47 1.49 7.14 -17.46
C ALA A 47 1.04 8.41 -16.70
N TYR A 48 0.58 8.26 -15.45
CA TYR A 48 0.07 9.36 -14.61
C TYR A 48 0.96 9.61 -13.38
N GLN A 49 2.25 9.24 -13.42
CA GLN A 49 3.13 9.30 -12.25
C GLN A 49 3.34 10.71 -11.69
N ASN A 50 3.15 11.74 -12.53
CA ASN A 50 3.24 13.16 -12.17
C ASN A 50 1.85 13.79 -11.90
N GLU A 51 0.78 12.97 -11.91
CA GLU A 51 -0.60 13.36 -11.66
C GLU A 51 -1.20 12.51 -10.51
N ASP A 52 -2.46 12.76 -10.17
CA ASP A 52 -3.24 11.94 -9.24
C ASP A 52 -3.60 10.58 -9.88
N PHE A 53 -2.62 9.69 -9.97
CA PHE A 53 -2.80 8.34 -10.51
C PHE A 53 -3.82 7.52 -9.71
N ALA A 54 -3.99 7.78 -8.41
CA ALA A 54 -4.95 7.07 -7.57
C ALA A 54 -6.36 7.20 -8.12
N ARG A 55 -6.75 8.43 -8.53
CA ARG A 55 -8.02 8.67 -9.20
C ARG A 55 -8.02 8.23 -10.67
N LYS A 56 -6.96 8.55 -11.43
CA LYS A 56 -6.89 8.27 -12.88
C LYS A 56 -6.86 6.78 -13.21
N CYS A 57 -6.27 5.97 -12.35
CA CYS A 57 -6.10 4.53 -12.51
C CYS A 57 -7.10 3.70 -11.72
N MET A 58 -8.13 4.29 -11.09
CA MET A 58 -9.13 3.56 -10.30
C MET A 58 -9.75 2.37 -11.06
N GLY A 59 -9.96 2.50 -12.37
CA GLY A 59 -10.47 1.40 -13.19
C GLY A 59 -9.51 0.21 -13.26
N ALA A 60 -8.21 0.47 -13.45
CA ALA A 60 -7.18 -0.56 -13.44
C ALA A 60 -6.98 -1.15 -12.03
N THR A 61 -6.97 -0.28 -11.00
CA THR A 61 -6.92 -0.70 -9.59
C THR A 61 -8.09 -1.61 -9.24
N SER A 62 -9.31 -1.26 -9.66
CA SER A 62 -10.51 -2.07 -9.38
C SER A 62 -10.46 -3.44 -10.04
N LYS A 63 -9.92 -3.55 -11.25
CA LYS A 63 -9.74 -4.86 -11.93
C LYS A 63 -8.73 -5.72 -11.17
N LEU A 64 -7.58 -5.14 -10.85
CA LEU A 64 -6.54 -5.81 -10.07
C LEU A 64 -7.08 -6.29 -8.71
N THR A 65 -7.76 -5.41 -7.97
CA THR A 65 -8.38 -5.77 -6.68
C THR A 65 -9.38 -6.91 -6.80
N LYS A 66 -10.25 -6.88 -7.82
CA LYS A 66 -11.21 -7.97 -8.06
C LYS A 66 -10.51 -9.29 -8.33
N CYS A 67 -9.46 -9.27 -9.15
CA CYS A 67 -8.68 -10.48 -9.41
C CYS A 67 -8.01 -11.01 -8.13
N MET A 68 -7.37 -10.15 -7.34
CA MET A 68 -6.74 -10.57 -6.08
C MET A 68 -7.76 -11.16 -5.10
N GLN A 69 -8.96 -10.58 -5.02
CA GLN A 69 -10.05 -11.09 -4.19
C GLN A 69 -10.60 -12.44 -4.64
N GLN A 70 -10.47 -12.79 -5.92
CA GLN A 70 -10.86 -14.10 -6.46
C GLN A 70 -9.77 -15.15 -6.24
N ASN A 71 -8.50 -14.73 -6.13
CA ASN A 71 -7.33 -15.58 -5.93
C ASN A 71 -6.72 -15.35 -4.53
N LYS A 72 -7.58 -15.24 -3.52
CA LYS A 72 -7.15 -14.95 -2.13
C LYS A 72 -6.20 -15.98 -1.57
N ASP A 73 -6.34 -17.24 -1.97
CA ASP A 73 -5.42 -18.33 -1.61
C ASP A 73 -3.97 -18.02 -1.99
N TYR A 74 -3.74 -17.31 -3.10
CA TYR A 74 -2.41 -16.84 -3.51
C TYR A 74 -1.99 -15.54 -2.80
N TYR A 75 -2.90 -14.59 -2.61
CA TYR A 75 -2.57 -13.22 -2.17
C TYR A 75 -2.72 -12.96 -0.66
N ASP A 76 -3.44 -13.82 0.08
CA ASP A 76 -3.55 -13.74 1.53
C ASP A 76 -2.33 -14.40 2.18
N LEU A 77 -1.34 -13.57 2.52
CA LEU A 77 -0.16 -14.03 3.24
C LEU A 77 -0.49 -14.22 4.73
N PRO A 78 -0.15 -15.39 5.32
CA PRO A 78 -0.31 -15.62 6.74
C PRO A 78 0.41 -14.55 7.58
N GLY A 79 -0.32 -13.89 8.49
CA GLY A 79 0.25 -12.90 9.41
C GLY A 79 0.15 -11.43 8.98
N LEU A 80 -0.41 -11.12 7.80
CA LEU A 80 -0.64 -9.72 7.38
C LEU A 80 -1.93 -9.10 7.96
N ASN A 81 -2.83 -9.90 8.53
CA ASN A 81 -4.13 -9.48 9.05
C ASN A 81 -4.21 -9.46 10.61
N THR A 82 -3.13 -9.10 11.30
CA THR A 82 -3.09 -9.16 12.79
C THR A 82 -3.75 -7.98 13.51
N ASP A 83 -4.36 -7.03 12.81
CA ASP A 83 -5.07 -5.89 13.42
C ASP A 83 -6.60 -5.98 13.27
N THR A 84 -7.17 -7.19 13.30
CA THR A 84 -8.59 -7.31 13.63
C THR A 84 -8.73 -7.04 15.13
N ALA A 85 -8.98 -5.78 15.48
CA ALA A 85 -9.28 -5.32 16.82
C ALA A 85 -10.19 -6.31 17.54
N ASN A 86 -9.70 -6.89 18.63
CA ASN A 86 -10.52 -7.59 19.60
C ASN A 86 -11.04 -6.52 20.60
N PRO A 87 -12.34 -6.13 20.57
CA PRO A 87 -12.87 -5.12 21.48
C PRO A 87 -13.20 -5.66 22.88
N THR A 88 -12.56 -6.75 23.34
CA THR A 88 -12.79 -7.29 24.68
C THR A 88 -11.51 -7.37 25.52
N GLU A 89 -11.05 -6.22 26.01
CA GLU A 89 -10.52 -6.20 27.37
C GLU A 89 -11.02 -4.95 28.10
N LYS A 90 -11.91 -5.22 29.06
CA LYS A 90 -12.65 -4.24 29.84
C LYS A 90 -11.66 -3.43 30.66
N GLN A 91 -11.71 -2.10 30.54
CA GLN A 91 -11.20 -1.20 31.57
C GLN A 91 -12.04 -1.37 32.83
N HIS A 92 -11.70 -2.36 33.66
CA HIS A 92 -12.25 -2.53 34.99
C HIS A 92 -11.32 -1.81 35.96
N GLU A 93 -11.68 -0.56 36.23
CA GLU A 93 -11.49 0.17 37.48
C GLU A 93 -11.15 -0.73 38.68
N SER A 94 -9.95 -0.60 39.25
CA SER A 94 -9.78 -0.75 40.70
C SER A 94 -8.47 -0.13 41.21
N GLY A 95 -8.59 1.08 41.76
CA GLY A 95 -7.96 1.43 43.03
C GLY A 95 -6.43 1.47 43.10
N ARG A 96 -5.81 2.57 42.65
CA ARG A 96 -4.55 3.01 43.28
C ARG A 96 -4.88 3.84 44.50
N ARG A 97 -4.79 3.16 45.64
CA ARG A 97 -4.86 3.67 47.00
C ARG A 97 -3.82 4.77 47.22
N ARG A 98 -4.30 5.85 47.86
CA ARG A 98 -3.61 6.87 48.69
C ARG A 98 -2.52 7.71 48.04
#